data_AF-A0A399HXD3-F1
#
_entry.id   AF-A0A399HXD3-F1
#
_cell.length_a   1.000
_cell.length_b   1.000
_cell.length_c   1.000
_cell.angle_alpha   90.00
_cell.angle_beta   90.00
_cell.angle_gamma   90.00
#
_symmetry.space_group_name_H-M   'P 1'
#
loop_
_entity.id
_entity.type
_entity.pdbx_description
1 polymer ?
#
loop_
_entity_poly.entity_id
_entity_poly.type
_entity_poly.pdbx_seq_one_letter_code
_entity_poly.pdbx_strand_id
1 'polypeptide(L)'
;MENQEMLDKATETLSPFETGHIIDFLKNMSMKSVMENPWLLSILAIIFFYAVIKRSKTVLLSLFAFISLVALIRFTLMEEGGSELSLQSTLPFAFGALAIGAALIYFVFIKSE
;
A
#
# COMPACT_ATOMS: atom_id res chain seq x y z
N MET A 1 -27.67 37.21 16.68
CA MET A 1 -28.30 35.89 16.88
C MET A 1 -27.87 34.94 15.77
N GLU A 2 -27.95 35.34 14.48
CA GLU A 2 -27.53 34.54 13.31
C GLU A 2 -26.06 34.06 13.34
N ASN A 3 -25.12 34.91 13.79
CA ASN A 3 -23.71 34.54 13.87
C ASN A 3 -23.39 33.47 14.94
N GLN A 4 -24.22 33.31 15.97
CA GLN A 4 -23.99 32.29 17.00
C GLN A 4 -24.46 30.90 16.54
N GLU A 5 -25.60 30.82 15.84
CA GLU A 5 -26.05 29.55 15.22
C GLU A 5 -25.05 29.02 14.17
N MET A 6 -24.37 29.92 13.45
CA MET A 6 -23.34 29.52 12.48
C MET A 6 -22.07 28.99 13.16
N LEU A 7 -21.71 29.54 14.33
CA LEU A 7 -20.58 29.04 15.12
C LEU A 7 -20.91 27.70 15.77
N ASP A 8 -22.15 27.51 16.23
CA ASP A 8 -22.60 26.25 16.82
C ASP A 8 -22.66 25.13 15.76
N LYS A 9 -23.18 25.42 14.56
CA LYS A 9 -23.17 24.48 13.43
C LYS A 9 -21.75 24.17 12.93
N ALA A 10 -20.86 25.16 12.90
CA ALA A 10 -19.47 24.95 12.54
C ALA A 10 -18.77 24.08 13.59
N THR A 11 -19.05 24.31 14.88
CA THR A 11 -18.51 23.51 15.99
C THR A 11 -19.04 22.08 15.95
N GLU A 12 -20.33 21.87 15.68
CA GLU A 12 -20.95 20.55 15.53
C GLU A 12 -20.41 19.79 14.30
N THR A 13 -20.15 20.49 13.20
CA THR A 13 -19.57 19.90 11.97
C THR A 13 -18.07 19.60 12.12
N LEU A 14 -17.35 20.37 12.94
CA LEU A 14 -15.91 20.22 13.16
C LEU A 14 -15.55 19.34 14.37
N SER A 15 -16.50 19.11 15.28
CA SER A 15 -16.36 18.16 16.40
C SER A 15 -15.89 16.76 15.99
N PRO A 16 -16.34 16.14 14.88
CA PRO A 16 -15.81 14.83 14.44
C PRO A 16 -14.35 14.88 13.92
N PHE A 17 -13.78 16.07 13.69
CA PHE A 17 -12.37 16.25 13.35
C PHE A 17 -11.49 16.51 14.58
N GLU A 18 -12.05 16.47 15.79
CA GLU A 18 -11.25 16.39 17.00
C GLU A 18 -10.36 15.15 16.90
N THR A 19 -9.06 15.39 17.03
CA THR A 19 -7.98 14.44 16.78
C THR A 19 -8.18 13.05 17.42
N GLY A 20 -8.97 12.95 18.50
CA GLY A 20 -9.37 11.68 19.11
C GLY A 20 -10.21 10.79 18.20
N HIS A 21 -11.20 11.34 17.48
CA HIS A 21 -12.02 10.59 16.52
C HIS A 21 -11.24 10.23 15.27
N ILE A 22 -10.28 11.04 14.84
CA ILE A 22 -9.39 10.71 13.73
C ILE A 22 -8.46 9.54 14.11
N ILE A 23 -7.94 9.52 15.34
CA ILE A 23 -7.10 8.43 15.84
C ILE A 23 -7.90 7.13 16.01
N ASP A 24 -9.12 7.21 16.53
CA ASP A 24 -10.01 6.03 16.63
C ASP A 24 -10.51 5.57 15.26
N PHE A 25 -10.74 6.48 14.32
CA PHE A 25 -11.03 6.16 12.93
C PHE A 25 -9.82 5.49 12.27
N LEU A 26 -8.59 5.99 12.47
CA LEU A 26 -7.35 5.37 11.97
C LEU A 26 -7.10 4.00 12.60
N LYS A 27 -7.39 3.83 13.90
CA LYS A 27 -7.25 2.55 14.62
C LYS A 27 -8.30 1.52 14.19
N ASN A 28 -9.53 1.96 13.93
CA ASN A 28 -10.63 1.09 13.50
C ASN A 28 -10.77 0.98 11.97
N MET A 29 -10.00 1.76 11.21
CA MET A 29 -9.80 1.58 9.77
C MET A 29 -8.94 0.33 9.55
N SER A 30 -9.56 -0.82 9.79
CA SER A 30 -9.03 -2.10 9.36
C SER A 30 -8.93 -2.10 7.83
N MET A 31 -7.96 -2.84 7.29
CA MET A 31 -7.82 -3.13 5.85
C MET A 31 -9.16 -3.43 5.15
N LYS A 32 -10.12 -3.99 5.89
CA LYS A 32 -11.48 -4.30 5.43
C LYS A 32 -12.25 -3.04 4.98
N SER A 33 -12.23 -1.95 5.75
CA SER A 33 -12.96 -0.72 5.39
C SER A 33 -12.35 0.02 4.19
N VAL A 34 -11.03 -0.09 4.01
CA VAL A 34 -10.36 0.45 2.81
C VAL A 34 -10.70 -0.39 1.59
N MET A 35 -10.74 -1.72 1.71
CA MET A 35 -11.11 -2.63 0.62
C MET A 35 -12.61 -2.63 0.29
N GLU A 36 -13.49 -2.35 1.26
CA GLU A 36 -14.94 -2.31 1.07
C GLU A 36 -15.45 -0.95 0.59
N ASN A 37 -14.62 0.10 0.60
CA ASN A 37 -14.99 1.43 0.12
C ASN A 37 -14.50 1.66 -1.34
N PRO A 38 -15.37 1.49 -2.35
CA PRO A 38 -14.99 1.58 -3.76
C PRO A 38 -14.48 2.97 -4.16
N TRP A 39 -14.90 4.03 -3.46
CA TRP A 39 -14.44 5.39 -3.75
C TRP A 39 -12.98 5.60 -3.35
N LEU A 40 -12.57 5.08 -2.19
CA LEU A 40 -11.18 5.13 -1.73
C LEU A 40 -10.27 4.28 -2.62
N LEU A 41 -10.69 3.06 -2.97
CA LEU A 41 -9.96 2.23 -3.93
C LEU A 41 -9.82 2.92 -5.29
N SER A 42 -10.86 3.59 -5.77
CA SER A 42 -10.83 4.29 -7.05
C SER A 42 -9.89 5.49 -7.03
N ILE A 43 -9.88 6.30 -5.96
CA ILE A 43 -8.93 7.41 -5.81
C ILE A 43 -7.49 6.88 -5.75
N LEU A 44 -7.25 5.84 -4.96
CA LEU A 44 -5.94 5.22 -4.83
C LEU A 44 -5.47 4.67 -6.18
N ALA A 45 -6.36 4.00 -6.92
CA ALA A 45 -6.09 3.50 -8.26
C ALA A 45 -5.76 4.63 -9.24
N ILE A 46 -6.47 5.77 -9.19
CA ILE A 46 -6.19 6.93 -10.05
C ILE A 46 -4.83 7.54 -9.72
N ILE A 47 -4.49 7.72 -8.44
CA ILE A 47 -3.18 8.23 -8.01
C ILE A 47 -2.07 7.29 -8.47
N PHE A 48 -2.29 5.99 -8.31
CA PHE A 48 -1.38 4.95 -8.75
C PHE A 48 -1.19 4.98 -10.26
N PHE A 49 -2.29 5.06 -11.02
CA PHE A 49 -2.27 5.12 -12.48
C PHE A 49 -1.60 6.40 -12.99
N TYR A 50 -1.84 7.54 -12.32
CA TYR A 50 -1.18 8.80 -12.61
C TYR A 50 0.33 8.75 -12.33
N ALA A 51 0.74 8.11 -11.22
CA ALA A 51 2.15 7.90 -10.89
C ALA A 51 2.85 7.02 -11.93
N VAL A 52 2.14 6.03 -12.49
CA VAL A 52 2.60 5.21 -13.62
C VAL A 52 2.68 6.02 -14.93
N ILE A 53 1.65 6.81 -15.26
CA ILE A 53 1.60 7.65 -16.48
C ILE A 53 2.74 8.67 -16.49
N LYS A 54 3.10 9.24 -15.33
CA LYS A 54 4.23 10.17 -15.21
C LYS A 54 5.59 9.52 -15.58
N ARG A 55 5.62 8.22 -15.91
CA ARG A 55 6.82 7.44 -16.29
C ARG A 55 7.97 7.63 -15.31
N SER A 56 7.68 7.83 -14.04
CA SER A 56 8.74 7.90 -13.05
C SER A 56 9.37 6.52 -12.94
N LYS A 57 10.62 6.39 -13.41
CA LYS A 57 11.40 5.15 -13.33
C LYS A 57 11.33 4.55 -11.93
N THR A 58 11.43 5.41 -10.91
CA THR A 58 11.35 5.03 -9.50
C THR A 58 10.00 4.42 -9.12
N VAL A 59 8.89 4.99 -9.61
CA VAL A 59 7.54 4.45 -9.35
C VAL A 59 7.40 3.08 -10.01
N LEU A 60 7.79 2.95 -11.28
CA LEU A 60 7.67 1.68 -12.00
C LEU A 60 8.48 0.56 -11.34
N LEU A 61 9.70 0.88 -10.90
CA LEU A 61 10.58 -0.06 -10.19
C LEU A 61 10.05 -0.40 -8.79
N SER A 62 9.49 0.57 -8.08
CA SER A 62 8.84 0.33 -6.79
C SER A 62 7.63 -0.61 -6.94
N LEU A 63 6.82 -0.42 -7.98
CA LEU A 63 5.69 -1.31 -8.27
C LEU A 63 6.14 -2.71 -8.67
N PHE A 64 7.17 -2.80 -9.51
CA PHE A 64 7.77 -4.08 -9.86
C PHE A 64 8.28 -4.82 -8.63
N ALA A 65 9.01 -4.12 -7.74
CA ALA A 65 9.50 -4.68 -6.49
C ALA A 65 8.34 -5.16 -5.60
N PHE A 66 7.31 -4.34 -5.45
CA PHE A 66 6.16 -4.65 -4.60
C PHE A 66 5.36 -5.86 -5.12
N ILE A 67 5.02 -5.88 -6.41
CA ILE A 67 4.29 -7.00 -7.03
C ILE A 67 5.13 -8.27 -6.99
N SER A 68 6.42 -8.20 -7.30
CA SER A 68 7.30 -9.36 -7.27
C SER A 68 7.49 -9.90 -5.86
N LEU A 69 7.59 -9.03 -4.85
CA LEU A 69 7.65 -9.42 -3.44
C LEU A 69 6.36 -10.11 -3.00
N VAL A 70 5.19 -9.54 -3.32
CA VAL A 70 3.90 -10.18 -3.00
C VAL A 70 3.77 -11.53 -3.69
N ALA A 71 4.14 -11.63 -4.97
CA ALA A 71 4.13 -12.88 -5.71
C ALA A 71 5.07 -13.91 -5.06
N LEU A 72 6.28 -13.49 -4.67
CA LEU A 72 7.25 -14.34 -4.00
C LEU A 72 6.73 -14.85 -2.65
N ILE A 73 6.19 -13.97 -1.81
CA ILE A 73 5.58 -14.31 -0.52
C ILE A 73 4.42 -15.30 -0.71
N ARG A 74 3.54 -15.06 -1.69
CA ARG A 74 2.41 -15.96 -1.97
C ARG A 74 2.91 -17.32 -2.44
N PHE A 75 3.91 -17.35 -3.32
CA PHE A 75 4.54 -18.58 -3.79
C PHE A 75 5.18 -19.35 -2.63
N THR A 76 5.92 -18.69 -1.74
CA THR A 76 6.70 -19.38 -0.71
C THR A 76 5.91 -19.72 0.56
N LEU A 77 4.82 -19.00 0.86
CA LEU A 77 4.07 -19.16 2.13
C LEU A 77 2.68 -19.78 1.97
N MET A 78 2.10 -19.85 0.76
CA MET A 78 0.78 -20.47 0.57
C MET A 78 0.85 -21.90 0.03
N GLU A 79 2.01 -22.35 -0.42
CA GLU A 79 2.17 -23.68 -1.02
C GLU A 79 2.25 -24.80 0.04
N GLU A 80 2.63 -24.47 1.27
CA GLU A 80 2.65 -25.41 2.40
C GLU A 80 1.69 -24.93 3.49
N GLY A 81 0.63 -25.69 3.72
CA GLY A 81 -0.36 -25.40 4.75
C GLY A 81 0.28 -25.32 6.13
N GLY A 82 0.47 -24.11 6.63
CA GLY A 82 0.62 -23.81 8.05
C GLY A 82 2.04 -23.89 8.61
N SER A 83 2.62 -22.71 8.84
CA SER A 83 3.40 -22.38 10.04
C SER A 83 4.83 -22.90 10.23
N GLU A 84 5.41 -23.69 9.33
CA GLU A 84 6.83 -24.07 9.46
C GLU A 84 7.70 -23.43 8.37
N LEU A 85 8.68 -22.62 8.78
CA LEU A 85 9.75 -22.13 7.92
C LEU A 85 10.64 -23.32 7.52
N SER A 86 10.24 -24.01 6.46
CA SER A 86 10.95 -25.16 5.89
C SER A 86 12.12 -24.69 5.01
N LEU A 87 13.15 -25.54 4.86
CA LEU A 87 14.18 -25.34 3.84
C LEU A 87 13.59 -25.23 2.44
N GLN A 88 12.46 -25.90 2.20
CA GLN A 88 11.74 -25.96 0.93
C GLN A 88 11.06 -24.63 0.56
N SER A 89 10.58 -23.85 1.54
CA SER A 89 10.05 -22.50 1.34
C SER A 89 11.13 -21.41 1.34
N THR A 90 12.17 -21.59 2.14
CA THR A 90 13.24 -20.59 2.33
C THR A 90 14.15 -20.45 1.09
N LEU A 91 14.45 -21.56 0.42
CA LEU A 91 15.28 -21.61 -0.79
C LEU A 91 14.69 -20.77 -1.94
N PRO A 92 13.46 -21.04 -2.43
CA PRO A 92 12.85 -20.26 -3.49
C PRO A 92 12.63 -18.80 -3.09
N PHE A 93 12.37 -18.51 -1.81
CA PHE A 93 12.32 -17.14 -1.32
C PHE A 93 13.66 -16.41 -1.50
N ALA A 94 14.76 -17.00 -1.03
CA ALA A 94 16.09 -16.39 -1.11
C ALA A 94 16.54 -16.16 -2.57
N PHE A 95 16.35 -17.15 -3.44
CA PHE A 95 16.69 -17.02 -4.87
C PHE A 95 15.78 -16.03 -5.60
N GLY A 96 14.48 -16.03 -5.29
CA GLY A 96 13.54 -15.07 -5.86
C GLY A 96 13.85 -13.63 -5.43
N ALA A 97 14.16 -13.42 -4.15
CA ALA A 97 14.57 -12.12 -3.63
C ALA A 97 15.87 -11.63 -4.30
N LEU A 98 16.86 -12.51 -4.48
CA LEU A 98 18.09 -12.21 -5.21
C LEU A 98 17.82 -11.84 -6.67
N ALA A 99 16.95 -12.58 -7.37
CA ALA A 99 16.59 -12.29 -8.77
C ALA A 99 15.90 -10.93 -8.91
N ILE A 100 14.97 -10.61 -8.01
CA ILE A 100 14.29 -9.30 -7.97
C ILE A 100 15.32 -8.19 -7.71
N GLY A 101 16.21 -8.38 -6.73
CA GLY A 101 17.28 -7.42 -6.42
C GLY A 101 18.21 -7.18 -7.61
N ALA A 102 18.64 -8.24 -8.30
CA ALA A 102 19.48 -8.15 -9.49
C ALA A 102 18.78 -7.40 -10.63
N ALA A 103 17.50 -7.67 -10.87
CA ALA A 103 16.70 -6.95 -11.87
C ALA A 103 16.59 -5.47 -11.53
N LEU A 104 16.32 -5.13 -10.26
CA LEU A 104 16.27 -3.73 -9.80
C LEU A 104 17.60 -3.02 -10.00
N ILE A 105 18.71 -3.63 -9.57
CA ILE A 105 20.06 -3.06 -9.76
C ILE A 105 20.34 -2.82 -11.25
N TYR A 106 20.00 -3.79 -12.11
CA TYR A 106 20.18 -3.64 -13.56
C TYR A 106 19.38 -2.45 -14.11
N PHE A 107 18.10 -2.32 -13.77
CA PHE A 107 17.27 -1.22 -14.29
C PHE A 107 17.59 0.15 -13.67
N VAL A 108 18.06 0.18 -12.41
CA VAL A 108 18.41 1.42 -11.71
C VAL A 108 19.78 1.92 -12.13
N PHE A 109 20.79 1.05 -12.23
CA PHE A 109 22.19 1.47 -12.38
C PHE A 109 22.78 1.13 -13.75
N ILE A 110 22.40 0.02 -14.37
CA ILE A 110 23.07 -0.46 -15.59
C ILE A 110 22.36 0.05 -16.85
N LYS A 111 21.03 -0.03 -16.90
CA LYS A 111 20.21 0.40 -18.04
C LYS A 111 19.72 1.85 -17.91
N SER A 112 20.10 2.54 -16.84
CA SER A 112 19.73 3.95 -16.65
C SER A 112 20.75 4.96 -17.16
N GLU A 113 21.97 4.51 -17.38
CA GLU A 113 23.00 5.16 -18.21
C GLU A 113 22.82 4.77 -19.69
#